data_AF-A0A109FLV0-F1
#
_entry.id   AF-A0A109FLV0-F1
#
_cell.length_a   1.000
_cell.length_b   1.000
_cell.length_c   1.000
_cell.angle_alpha   90.00
_cell.angle_beta   90.00
_cell.angle_gamma   90.00
#
_symmetry.space_group_name_H-M   'P 1'
#
loop_
_entity.id
_entity.type
_entity.pdbx_description
1 polymer ?
#
loop_
_entity_poly.entity_id
_entity_poly.type
_entity_poly.pdbx_seq_one_letter_code
_entity_poly.pdbx_strand_id
1 'polypeptide(L)'
;FFLILVGGGGAYYILHLERVEETGRWRFMDVSPSMEVEMGEQAFQETIGEYGRKVLPDYHPQASYVQSVVKRIIHANGLEGKAPSGWKTFVVKDDATKNAFVLPNGTIFVFTGILPVAGDADGLACVLGHEIAHQVARHSAERMSGMKVFYGLALLLASFGIDMGLSQFLLQYVYSLPNSRKNETEADLIGLRLANQACFDPRAAEGLWQRMSATEEMPGVDMSFLSTHPSSKNRTVQVRKW
;
A
#
# COMPACT_ATOMS: atom_id res chain seq x y z
N PHE A 1 -22.08 -12.79 31.57
CA PHE A 1 -20.95 -13.13 30.68
C PHE A 1 -21.04 -12.42 29.33
N PHE A 2 -22.16 -12.50 28.60
CA PHE A 2 -22.34 -11.86 27.29
C PHE A 2 -22.19 -10.32 27.31
N LEU A 3 -22.77 -9.63 28.30
CA LEU A 3 -22.64 -8.16 28.46
C LEU A 3 -21.20 -7.70 28.79
N ILE A 4 -20.39 -8.54 29.45
CA ILE A 4 -18.99 -8.23 29.79
C ILE A 4 -18.10 -8.41 28.55
N LEU A 5 -18.35 -9.44 27.73
CA LEU A 5 -17.63 -9.66 26.47
C LEU A 5 -17.96 -8.59 25.42
N VAL A 6 -19.23 -8.20 25.28
CA VAL A 6 -19.65 -7.11 24.38
C VAL A 6 -19.12 -5.76 24.88
N GLY A 7 -19.16 -5.51 26.19
CA GLY A 7 -18.60 -4.31 26.80
C GLY A 7 -17.07 -4.21 26.66
N GLY A 8 -16.35 -5.32 26.87
CA GLY A 8 -14.90 -5.39 26.75
C GLY A 8 -14.41 -5.24 25.31
N GLY A 9 -15.04 -5.94 24.35
CA GLY A 9 -14.72 -5.80 22.93
C GLY A 9 -15.04 -4.41 22.38
N GLY A 10 -16.16 -3.82 22.79
CA GLY A 10 -16.51 -2.44 22.43
C GLY A 10 -15.53 -1.41 23.00
N ALA A 11 -15.15 -1.54 24.28
CA ALA A 11 -14.15 -0.68 24.89
C ALA A 11 -12.78 -0.83 24.21
N TYR A 12 -12.35 -2.06 23.92
CA TYR A 12 -11.11 -2.33 23.19
C TYR A 12 -11.10 -1.68 21.82
N TYR A 13 -12.18 -1.81 21.04
CA TYR A 13 -12.30 -1.15 19.75
C TYR A 13 -12.16 0.37 19.86
N ILE A 14 -12.90 0.99 20.79
CA ILE A 14 -12.88 2.44 21.00
C ILE A 14 -11.50 2.95 21.45
N LEU A 15 -10.80 2.21 22.32
CA LEU A 15 -9.47 2.58 22.81
C LEU A 15 -8.39 2.51 21.73
N HIS A 16 -8.63 1.78 20.65
CA HIS A 16 -7.73 1.64 19.49
C HIS A 16 -8.24 2.42 18.26
N LEU A 17 -9.23 3.30 18.43
CA LEU A 17 -9.62 4.24 17.39
C LEU A 17 -8.64 5.42 17.35
N GLU A 18 -8.05 5.65 16.19
CA GLU A 18 -7.24 6.83 15.91
C GLU A 18 -7.73 7.53 14.63
N ARG A 19 -7.34 8.78 14.45
CA ARG A 19 -7.60 9.54 13.23
C ARG A 19 -6.38 9.53 12.33
N VAL A 20 -6.62 9.36 11.03
CA VAL A 20 -5.62 9.62 9.98
C VAL A 20 -5.32 11.11 9.96
N GLU A 21 -4.05 11.50 10.04
CA GLU A 21 -3.62 12.90 10.17
C GLU A 21 -4.03 13.72 8.92
N GLU A 22 -3.96 13.10 7.75
CA GLU A 22 -4.13 13.74 6.44
C GLU A 22 -5.60 13.96 6.06
N THR A 23 -6.52 13.12 6.57
CA THR A 23 -7.94 13.13 6.16
C THR A 23 -8.92 13.28 7.34
N GLY A 24 -8.46 13.04 8.57
CA GLY A 24 -9.31 13.01 9.76
C GLY A 24 -10.21 11.77 9.87
N ARG A 25 -10.07 10.79 8.98
CA ARG A 25 -10.86 9.55 8.99
C ARG A 25 -10.54 8.72 10.24
N TRP A 26 -11.57 8.20 10.90
CA TRP A 26 -11.40 7.23 11.97
C TRP A 26 -11.00 5.86 11.42
N ARG A 27 -10.00 5.25 12.05
CA ARG A 27 -9.54 3.89 11.79
C ARG A 27 -9.28 3.13 13.08
N PHE A 28 -9.37 1.81 13.02
CA PHE A 28 -9.01 0.92 14.13
C PHE A 28 -7.57 0.45 13.95
N MET A 29 -6.73 0.68 14.96
CA MET A 29 -5.29 0.45 14.90
C MET A 29 -4.82 -0.30 16.13
N ASP A 30 -4.57 -1.59 15.94
CA ASP A 30 -4.08 -2.56 16.92
C ASP A 30 -2.75 -3.15 16.46
N VAL A 31 -1.90 -2.31 15.87
CA VAL A 31 -0.55 -2.69 15.44
C VAL A 31 0.41 -1.65 15.99
N SER A 32 1.39 -2.14 16.77
CA SER A 32 2.44 -1.29 17.32
C SER A 32 3.47 -0.93 16.24
N PRO A 33 4.19 0.20 16.40
CA PRO A 33 5.28 0.55 15.49
C PRO A 33 6.35 -0.55 15.38
N SER A 34 6.67 -1.23 16.48
CA SER A 34 7.64 -2.35 16.49
C SER A 34 7.17 -3.52 15.62
N MET A 35 5.87 -3.83 15.66
CA MET A 35 5.30 -4.88 14.84
C MET A 35 5.30 -4.51 13.37
N GLU A 36 5.06 -3.24 13.01
CA GLU A 36 5.18 -2.79 11.61
C GLU A 36 6.60 -2.92 11.06
N VAL A 37 7.61 -2.61 11.87
CA VAL A 37 9.02 -2.79 11.50
C VAL A 37 9.31 -4.27 11.24
N GLU A 38 8.93 -5.15 12.17
CA GLU A 38 9.13 -6.60 12.04
C GLU A 38 8.43 -7.17 10.80
N MET A 39 7.16 -6.80 10.64
CA MET A 39 6.34 -7.17 9.49
C MET A 39 6.94 -6.69 8.16
N GLY A 40 7.45 -5.46 8.13
CA GLY A 40 8.10 -4.90 6.95
C GLY A 40 9.45 -5.54 6.64
N GLU A 41 10.22 -5.91 7.66
CA GLU A 41 11.48 -6.65 7.49
C GLU A 41 11.23 -8.06 6.96
N GLN A 42 10.24 -8.79 7.49
CA GLN A 42 9.87 -10.10 6.98
C GLN A 42 9.46 -10.01 5.50
N ALA A 43 8.56 -9.08 5.15
CA ALA A 43 8.11 -8.89 3.78
C ALA A 43 9.28 -8.48 2.85
N PHE A 44 10.24 -7.71 3.36
CA PHE A 44 11.44 -7.33 2.62
C PHE A 44 12.32 -8.55 2.30
N GLN A 45 12.57 -9.41 3.28
CA GLN A 45 13.35 -10.64 3.08
C GLN A 45 12.69 -11.58 2.08
N GLU A 46 11.36 -11.75 2.16
CA GLU A 46 10.59 -12.54 1.20
C GLU A 46 10.71 -11.95 -0.22
N THR A 47 10.48 -10.64 -0.36
CA THR A 47 10.55 -9.94 -1.66
C THR A 47 11.95 -9.99 -2.27
N ILE A 48 13.01 -9.81 -1.48
CA ILE A 48 14.39 -9.92 -1.95
C ILE A 48 14.75 -11.37 -2.27
N GLY A 49 14.24 -12.34 -1.53
CA GLY A 49 14.39 -13.76 -1.85
C GLY A 49 13.82 -14.10 -3.24
N GLU A 50 12.67 -13.52 -3.58
CA GLU A 50 11.98 -13.74 -4.85
C GLU A 50 12.56 -12.93 -6.01
N TYR A 51 12.78 -11.62 -5.82
CA TYR A 51 13.11 -10.68 -6.89
C TYR A 51 14.53 -10.11 -6.83
N GLY A 52 15.31 -10.38 -5.78
CA GLY A 52 16.60 -9.73 -5.52
C GLY A 52 17.60 -9.85 -6.66
N ARG A 53 17.59 -10.97 -7.41
CA ARG A 53 18.47 -11.18 -8.59
C ARG A 53 18.09 -10.33 -9.80
N LYS A 54 16.85 -9.83 -9.84
CA LYS A 54 16.32 -8.95 -10.90
C LYS A 54 16.44 -7.47 -10.51
N VAL A 55 16.88 -7.13 -9.31
CA VAL A 55 17.04 -5.74 -8.88
C VAL A 55 18.12 -5.06 -9.72
N LEU A 56 17.75 -3.95 -10.32
CA LEU A 56 18.67 -3.11 -11.09
C LEU A 56 19.62 -2.37 -10.13
N PRO A 57 20.90 -2.22 -10.47
CA PRO A 57 21.82 -1.40 -9.69
C PRO A 57 21.42 0.08 -9.75
N ASP A 58 21.75 0.84 -8.72
CA ASP A 58 21.35 2.26 -8.58
C ASP A 58 21.79 3.15 -9.75
N TYR A 59 22.92 2.83 -10.40
CA TYR A 59 23.42 3.57 -11.56
C TYR A 59 22.64 3.27 -12.86
N HIS A 60 21.76 2.28 -12.88
CA HIS A 60 20.97 1.95 -14.06
C HIS A 60 20.00 3.10 -14.39
N PRO A 61 19.83 3.52 -15.67
CA PRO A 61 19.01 4.68 -16.01
C PRO A 61 17.57 4.61 -15.49
N GLN A 62 16.93 3.44 -15.57
CA GLN A 62 15.58 3.24 -15.03
C GLN A 62 15.54 3.33 -13.49
N ALA A 63 16.57 2.82 -12.81
CA ALA A 63 16.65 2.86 -11.34
C ALA A 63 16.85 4.31 -10.87
N SER A 64 17.83 5.01 -11.45
CA SER A 64 18.10 6.42 -11.17
C SER A 64 16.89 7.32 -11.46
N TYR A 65 16.19 7.09 -12.57
CA TYR A 65 14.96 7.81 -12.91
C TYR A 65 13.88 7.64 -11.83
N VAL A 66 13.53 6.40 -11.48
CA VAL A 66 12.52 6.11 -10.45
C VAL A 66 12.93 6.67 -9.09
N GLN A 67 14.18 6.45 -8.68
CA GLN A 67 14.72 6.95 -7.41
C GLN A 67 14.68 8.48 -7.35
N SER A 68 14.91 9.18 -8.47
CA SER A 68 14.81 10.65 -8.52
C SER A 68 13.39 11.15 -8.25
N VAL A 69 12.37 10.46 -8.77
CA VAL A 69 10.96 10.78 -8.55
C VAL A 69 10.58 10.53 -7.09
N VAL A 70 10.92 9.35 -6.55
CA VAL A 70 10.69 9.04 -5.13
C VAL A 70 11.36 10.08 -4.23
N LYS A 71 12.64 10.36 -4.43
CA LYS A 71 13.40 11.32 -3.61
C LYS A 71 12.74 12.70 -3.61
N ARG A 72 12.25 13.16 -4.76
CA ARG A 72 11.56 14.44 -4.88
C ARG A 72 10.24 14.45 -4.11
N ILE A 73 9.46 13.37 -4.17
CA ILE A 73 8.23 13.21 -3.38
C ILE A 73 8.55 13.22 -1.89
N ILE A 74 9.48 12.39 -1.43
CA ILE A 74 9.84 12.32 0.00
C ILE A 74 10.31 13.68 0.52
N HIS A 75 11.17 14.36 -0.23
CA HIS A 75 11.75 15.63 0.19
C HIS A 75 10.74 16.78 0.24
N ALA A 76 9.94 16.94 -0.82
CA ALA A 76 9.00 18.05 -0.90
C ALA A 76 7.88 17.97 0.16
N ASN A 77 7.63 16.77 0.68
CA ASN A 77 6.58 16.51 1.66
C ASN A 77 7.12 16.36 3.10
N GLY A 78 8.42 16.56 3.33
CA GLY A 78 9.03 16.43 4.67
C GLY A 78 8.91 15.02 5.26
N LEU A 79 8.93 13.99 4.40
CA LEU A 79 8.74 12.60 4.78
C LEU A 79 10.05 11.92 5.23
N GLU A 80 11.16 12.65 5.26
CA GLU A 80 12.43 12.14 5.77
C GLU A 80 12.28 11.68 7.23
N GLY A 81 12.60 10.41 7.49
CA GLY A 81 12.48 9.81 8.82
C GLY A 81 11.05 9.45 9.25
N LYS A 82 10.04 9.61 8.37
CA LYS A 82 8.65 9.18 8.66
C LYS A 82 8.40 7.70 8.39
N ALA A 83 9.22 7.07 7.54
CA ALA A 83 9.21 5.62 7.34
C ALA A 83 9.94 4.89 8.49
N PRO A 84 9.39 3.79 9.03
CA PRO A 84 9.98 3.10 10.19
C PRO A 84 11.46 2.69 10.03
N SER A 85 11.86 2.25 8.84
CA SER A 85 13.25 1.87 8.53
C SER A 85 13.92 2.81 7.52
N GLY A 86 13.33 4.00 7.30
CA GLY A 86 13.73 4.93 6.25
C GLY A 86 13.26 4.51 4.85
N TRP A 87 13.15 5.50 3.97
CA TRP A 87 12.73 5.27 2.59
C TRP A 87 13.85 4.63 1.77
N LYS A 88 13.56 3.49 1.15
CA LYS A 88 14.45 2.79 0.22
C LYS A 88 13.69 2.44 -1.04
N THR A 89 14.35 2.39 -2.18
CA THR A 89 13.68 2.11 -3.46
C THR A 89 14.49 1.12 -4.28
N PHE A 90 13.84 0.00 -4.61
CA PHE A 90 14.39 -1.05 -5.46
C PHE A 90 13.60 -1.11 -6.76
N VAL A 91 14.31 -1.09 -7.89
CA VAL A 91 13.68 -1.26 -9.20
C VAL A 91 13.96 -2.67 -9.69
N VAL A 92 12.90 -3.45 -9.89
CA VAL A 92 12.96 -4.84 -10.31
C VAL A 92 12.83 -4.90 -11.83
N LYS A 93 13.80 -5.51 -12.50
CA LYS A 93 13.77 -5.73 -13.95
C LYS A 93 12.78 -6.83 -14.29
N ASP A 94 11.56 -6.41 -14.59
CA ASP A 94 10.45 -7.26 -15.00
C ASP A 94 9.47 -6.44 -15.84
N ASP A 95 9.61 -6.53 -17.17
CA ASP A 95 8.81 -5.74 -18.10
C ASP A 95 7.38 -6.32 -18.27
N ALA A 96 7.16 -7.56 -17.83
CA ALA A 96 5.87 -8.24 -17.89
C ALA A 96 4.95 -7.79 -16.75
N THR A 97 5.51 -7.59 -15.56
CA THR A 97 4.75 -7.25 -14.35
C THR A 97 4.51 -5.75 -14.25
N LYS A 98 3.25 -5.31 -14.30
CA LYS A 98 2.88 -3.90 -14.13
C LYS A 98 2.52 -3.64 -12.67
N ASN A 99 3.54 -3.40 -11.84
CA ASN A 99 3.35 -3.22 -10.41
C ASN A 99 4.35 -2.25 -9.76
N ALA A 100 3.91 -1.66 -8.65
CA ALA A 100 4.74 -0.95 -7.67
C ALA A 100 4.04 -1.07 -6.32
N PHE A 101 4.80 -1.20 -5.22
CA PHE A 101 4.23 -1.26 -3.88
C PHE A 101 5.20 -0.74 -2.82
N VAL A 102 4.66 -0.32 -1.66
CA VAL A 102 5.44 0.01 -0.45
C VAL A 102 5.20 -1.00 0.66
N LEU A 103 6.29 -1.46 1.26
CA LEU A 103 6.27 -2.29 2.46
C LEU A 103 6.11 -1.44 3.74
N PRO A 104 5.58 -2.00 4.84
CA PRO A 104 5.39 -1.29 6.11
C PRO A 104 6.64 -0.62 6.70
N ASN A 105 7.84 -1.06 6.30
CA ASN A 105 9.11 -0.46 6.74
C ASN A 105 9.52 0.78 5.91
N GLY A 106 8.79 1.13 4.85
CA GLY A 106 9.09 2.23 3.92
C GLY A 106 9.92 1.83 2.70
N THR A 107 10.13 0.53 2.48
CA THR A 107 10.79 0.04 1.26
C THR A 107 9.82 0.02 0.09
N ILE A 108 10.19 0.67 -1.00
CA ILE A 108 9.42 0.78 -2.23
C ILE A 108 9.99 -0.17 -3.27
N PHE A 109 9.15 -1.01 -3.86
CA PHE A 109 9.50 -1.84 -5.02
C PHE A 109 8.77 -1.34 -6.26
N VAL A 110 9.49 -1.22 -7.38
CA VAL A 110 8.93 -0.77 -8.66
C VAL A 110 9.36 -1.73 -9.76
N PHE A 111 8.40 -2.32 -10.48
CA PHE A 111 8.67 -3.25 -11.56
C PHE A 111 8.77 -2.47 -12.87
N THR A 112 9.78 -2.74 -13.71
CA THR A 112 9.99 -1.96 -14.94
C THR A 112 8.79 -1.97 -15.89
N GLY A 113 7.92 -2.99 -15.82
CA GLY A 113 6.68 -3.08 -16.59
C GLY A 113 5.64 -2.01 -16.25
N ILE A 114 5.71 -1.34 -15.10
CA ILE A 114 4.80 -0.22 -14.79
C ILE A 114 5.19 1.08 -15.52
N LEU A 115 6.45 1.24 -15.93
CA LEU A 115 6.95 2.50 -16.50
C LEU A 115 6.25 2.91 -17.79
N PRO A 116 5.95 2.02 -18.76
CA PRO A 116 5.17 2.38 -19.94
C PRO A 116 3.73 2.77 -19.60
N VAL A 117 3.15 2.19 -18.54
CA VAL A 117 1.80 2.55 -18.06
C VAL A 117 1.82 3.91 -17.37
N ALA A 118 2.89 4.20 -16.61
CA ALA A 118 3.13 5.51 -16.02
C ALA A 118 3.28 6.60 -17.10
N GLY A 119 3.94 6.28 -18.22
CA GLY A 119 4.11 7.15 -19.37
C GLY A 119 5.26 8.14 -19.20
N ASP A 120 5.17 9.03 -18.21
CA ASP A 120 6.16 10.07 -17.90
C ASP A 120 6.38 10.22 -16.39
N ALA A 121 7.09 11.29 -15.99
CA ALA A 121 7.43 11.54 -14.60
C ALA A 121 6.21 11.92 -13.75
N ASP A 122 5.23 12.62 -14.33
CA ASP A 122 4.01 13.02 -13.65
C ASP A 122 3.11 11.81 -13.39
N GLY A 123 2.93 10.94 -14.39
CA GLY A 123 2.22 9.68 -14.23
C GLY A 123 2.91 8.72 -13.26
N LEU A 124 4.25 8.64 -13.31
CA LEU A 124 5.01 7.84 -12.33
C LEU A 124 4.90 8.41 -10.91
N ALA A 125 4.90 9.74 -10.77
CA ALA A 125 4.69 10.39 -9.48
C ALA A 125 3.29 10.14 -8.93
N CYS A 126 2.27 10.00 -9.77
CA CYS A 126 0.94 9.60 -9.33
C CYS A 126 0.91 8.18 -8.77
N VAL A 127 1.55 7.20 -9.45
CA VAL A 127 1.70 5.82 -8.94
C VAL A 127 2.45 5.82 -7.61
N LEU A 128 3.64 6.43 -7.58
CA LEU A 128 4.49 6.44 -6.38
C LEU A 128 3.88 7.25 -5.23
N GLY A 129 3.18 8.34 -5.54
CA GLY A 129 2.46 9.13 -4.55
C GLY A 129 1.34 8.32 -3.89
N HIS A 130 0.58 7.55 -4.68
CA HIS A 130 -0.44 6.61 -4.18
C HIS A 130 0.18 5.53 -3.28
N GLU A 131 1.28 4.93 -3.71
CA GLU A 131 2.00 3.92 -2.94
C GLU A 131 2.56 4.48 -1.61
N ILE A 132 3.21 5.66 -1.66
CA ILE A 132 3.70 6.35 -0.46
C ILE A 132 2.54 6.74 0.46
N ALA A 133 1.39 7.14 -0.10
CA ALA A 133 0.20 7.45 0.67
C ALA A 133 -0.33 6.25 1.47
N HIS A 134 -0.27 5.02 0.93
CA HIS A 134 -0.61 3.83 1.70
C HIS A 134 0.26 3.66 2.96
N GLN A 135 1.54 4.00 2.85
CA GLN A 135 2.47 3.92 3.97
C GLN A 135 2.27 5.07 4.97
N VAL A 136 2.10 6.30 4.48
CA VAL A 136 1.82 7.48 5.32
C VAL A 136 0.51 7.29 6.10
N ALA A 137 -0.54 6.82 5.43
CA ALA A 137 -1.82 6.47 6.03
C ALA A 137 -1.84 5.07 6.68
N ARG A 138 -0.68 4.41 6.86
CA ARG A 138 -0.52 3.11 7.56
C ARG A 138 -1.60 2.07 7.20
N HIS A 139 -2.00 2.00 5.93
CA HIS A 139 -3.12 1.17 5.48
C HIS A 139 -2.88 -0.33 5.68
N SER A 140 -1.62 -0.78 5.54
CA SER A 140 -1.22 -2.18 5.82
C SER A 140 -1.42 -2.55 7.29
N ALA A 141 -1.13 -1.62 8.20
CA ALA A 141 -1.32 -1.81 9.63
C ALA A 141 -2.80 -1.77 10.02
N GLU A 142 -3.61 -0.89 9.42
CA GLU A 142 -5.07 -0.89 9.59
C GLU A 142 -5.67 -2.23 9.15
N ARG A 143 -5.23 -2.76 8.01
CA ARG A 143 -5.67 -4.08 7.51
C ARG A 143 -5.28 -5.19 8.48
N MET A 144 -4.03 -5.21 8.94
CA MET A 144 -3.55 -6.18 9.91
C MET A 144 -4.33 -6.11 11.23
N SER A 145 -4.65 -4.91 11.70
CA SER A 145 -5.47 -4.69 12.89
C SER A 145 -6.84 -5.37 12.75
N GLY A 146 -7.51 -5.21 11.60
CA GLY A 146 -8.76 -5.91 11.31
C GLY A 146 -8.60 -7.43 11.30
N MET A 147 -7.51 -7.95 10.74
CA MET A 147 -7.22 -9.39 10.69
C MET A 147 -6.96 -9.98 12.08
N LYS A 148 -6.30 -9.24 12.98
CA LYS A 148 -6.09 -9.67 14.38
C LYS A 148 -7.39 -9.88 15.13
N VAL A 149 -8.36 -8.97 14.97
CA VAL A 149 -9.69 -9.11 15.57
C VAL A 149 -10.39 -10.37 15.04
N PHE A 150 -10.33 -10.59 13.73
CA PHE A 150 -10.89 -11.78 13.11
C PHE A 150 -10.22 -13.06 13.60
N TYR A 151 -8.90 -13.06 13.74
CA TYR A 151 -8.14 -14.19 14.26
C TYR A 151 -8.44 -14.47 15.74
N GLY A 152 -8.51 -13.44 16.58
CA GLY A 152 -8.91 -13.58 17.98
C GLY A 152 -10.31 -14.15 18.13
N LEU A 153 -11.25 -13.72 17.27
CA LEU A 153 -12.59 -14.30 17.20
C LEU A 153 -12.56 -15.76 16.74
N ALA A 154 -11.74 -16.10 15.74
CA ALA A 154 -11.59 -17.47 15.26
C ALA A 154 -11.04 -18.41 16.33
N LEU A 155 -10.01 -17.99 17.08
CA LEU A 155 -9.48 -18.76 18.22
C LEU A 155 -10.53 -18.94 19.32
N LEU A 156 -11.31 -17.89 19.60
CA LEU A 156 -12.41 -17.98 20.56
C LEU A 156 -13.46 -19.01 20.10
N LEU A 157 -13.88 -18.96 18.84
CA LEU A 157 -14.83 -19.93 18.27
C LEU A 157 -14.27 -21.36 18.28
N ALA A 158 -12.99 -21.54 17.99
CA ALA A 158 -12.30 -22.82 18.07
C ALA A 158 -12.32 -23.40 19.49
N SER A 159 -12.24 -22.56 20.53
CA SER A 159 -12.40 -23.00 21.93
C SER A 159 -13.79 -23.57 22.26
N PHE A 160 -14.79 -23.24 21.45
CA PHE A 160 -16.14 -23.81 21.50
C PHE A 160 -16.34 -24.97 20.50
N GLY A 161 -15.27 -25.46 19.87
CA GLY A 161 -15.33 -26.56 18.91
C GLY A 161 -15.74 -26.15 17.49
N ILE A 162 -15.79 -24.84 17.19
CA ILE A 162 -16.05 -24.33 15.84
C ILE A 162 -14.70 -23.99 15.20
N ASP A 163 -14.14 -24.94 14.46
CA ASP A 163 -12.90 -24.72 13.72
C ASP A 163 -13.17 -24.02 12.37
N MET A 164 -12.60 -22.84 12.20
CA MET A 164 -12.67 -22.07 10.94
C MET A 164 -11.44 -22.29 10.04
N GLY A 165 -10.51 -23.19 10.40
CA GLY A 165 -9.35 -23.56 9.58
C GLY A 165 -8.28 -22.47 9.47
N LEU A 166 -8.16 -21.59 10.46
CA LEU A 166 -7.34 -20.37 10.42
C LEU A 166 -5.94 -20.54 11.04
N SER A 167 -5.26 -21.68 10.82
CA SER A 167 -3.89 -21.88 11.31
C SER A 167 -2.84 -21.31 10.34
N GLN A 168 -1.89 -20.52 10.86
CA GLN A 168 -0.66 -19.98 10.24
C GLN A 168 -0.77 -19.19 8.91
N PHE A 169 -1.93 -19.14 8.28
CA PHE A 169 -2.17 -18.60 6.92
C PHE A 169 -2.15 -17.06 6.82
N LEU A 170 -2.13 -16.37 7.95
CA LEU A 170 -2.61 -14.99 8.07
C LEU A 170 -1.55 -13.91 7.80
N LEU A 171 -0.30 -14.17 8.16
CA LEU A 171 0.78 -13.17 8.04
C LEU A 171 1.30 -13.07 6.60
N GLN A 172 1.41 -14.20 5.89
CA GLN A 172 2.00 -14.23 4.56
C GLN A 172 1.09 -13.63 3.48
N TYR A 173 -0.24 -13.74 3.65
CA TYR A 173 -1.20 -13.30 2.62
C TYR A 173 -1.75 -11.89 2.84
N VAL A 174 -1.55 -11.28 4.01
CA VAL A 174 -2.14 -9.96 4.34
C VAL A 174 -1.77 -8.87 3.33
N TYR A 175 -0.58 -8.97 2.72
CA TYR A 175 -0.07 -8.02 1.74
C TYR A 175 -0.66 -8.23 0.34
N SER A 176 -0.91 -9.49 -0.03
CA SER A 176 -1.60 -9.83 -1.28
C SER A 176 -3.09 -9.56 -1.26
N LEU A 177 -3.68 -9.32 -0.07
CA LEU A 177 -5.09 -8.96 0.02
C LEU A 177 -5.33 -7.57 -0.57
N PRO A 178 -6.43 -7.40 -1.32
CA PRO A 178 -6.77 -6.10 -1.87
C PRO A 178 -7.05 -5.08 -0.76
N ASN A 179 -6.68 -3.83 -1.02
CA ASN A 179 -7.05 -2.72 -0.16
C ASN A 179 -8.56 -2.50 -0.10
N SER A 180 -9.03 -1.94 1.02
CA SER A 180 -10.42 -1.49 1.12
C SER A 180 -10.66 -0.30 0.19
N ARG A 181 -11.89 -0.16 -0.34
CA ARG A 181 -12.25 1.00 -1.19
C ARG A 181 -12.03 2.34 -0.48
N LYS A 182 -12.14 2.37 0.86
CA LYS A 182 -11.88 3.57 1.66
C LYS A 182 -10.39 3.91 1.68
N ASN A 183 -9.54 2.92 1.93
CA ASN A 183 -8.08 3.08 1.94
C ASN A 183 -7.59 3.54 0.58
N GLU A 184 -8.12 2.94 -0.47
CA GLU A 184 -7.82 3.32 -1.85
C GLU A 184 -8.21 4.77 -2.18
N THR A 185 -9.42 5.19 -1.82
CA THR A 185 -9.87 6.58 -2.05
C THR A 185 -9.04 7.59 -1.26
N GLU A 186 -8.64 7.21 -0.05
CA GLU A 186 -7.74 8.01 0.79
C GLU A 186 -6.33 8.08 0.22
N ALA A 187 -5.78 6.97 -0.27
CA ALA A 187 -4.49 6.91 -0.93
C ALA A 187 -4.46 7.71 -2.23
N ASP A 188 -5.53 7.68 -3.03
CA ASP A 188 -5.65 8.51 -4.23
C ASP A 188 -5.58 10.02 -3.86
N LEU A 189 -6.35 10.46 -2.85
CA LEU A 189 -6.37 11.86 -2.42
C LEU A 189 -5.02 12.33 -1.85
N ILE A 190 -4.44 11.55 -0.94
CA ILE A 190 -3.15 11.88 -0.33
C ILE A 190 -2.06 11.82 -1.40
N GLY A 191 -2.06 10.80 -2.26
CA GLY A 191 -1.06 10.61 -3.31
C GLY A 191 -1.01 11.74 -4.32
N LEU A 192 -2.17 12.25 -4.76
CA LEU A 192 -2.24 13.43 -5.63
C LEU A 192 -1.69 14.68 -4.94
N ARG A 193 -1.96 14.86 -3.64
CA ARG A 193 -1.38 15.96 -2.86
C ARG A 193 0.13 15.82 -2.75
N LEU A 194 0.64 14.62 -2.48
CA LEU A 194 2.07 14.34 -2.39
C LEU A 194 2.78 14.65 -3.71
N ALA A 195 2.20 14.22 -4.83
CA ALA A 195 2.71 14.50 -6.18
C ALA A 195 2.69 16.00 -6.49
N ASN A 196 1.59 16.69 -6.20
CA ASN A 196 1.45 18.13 -6.43
C ASN A 196 2.42 18.96 -5.57
N GLN A 197 2.60 18.61 -4.30
CA GLN A 197 3.58 19.27 -3.41
C GLN A 197 5.03 19.09 -3.91
N ALA A 198 5.30 17.96 -4.56
CA ALA A 198 6.57 17.71 -5.24
C ALA A 198 6.67 18.38 -6.63
N CYS A 199 5.69 19.19 -7.01
CA CYS A 199 5.59 19.88 -8.30
C CYS A 199 5.61 18.91 -9.50
N PHE A 200 4.90 17.79 -9.37
CA PHE A 200 4.41 16.98 -10.49
C PHE A 200 2.96 17.36 -10.81
N ASP A 201 2.52 17.13 -12.05
CA ASP A 201 1.14 17.42 -12.46
C ASP A 201 0.17 16.32 -12.00
N PRO A 202 -0.68 16.54 -10.98
CA PRO A 202 -1.62 15.53 -10.50
C PRO A 202 -2.69 15.16 -11.55
N ARG A 203 -2.90 16.00 -12.58
CA ARG A 203 -3.85 15.71 -13.67
C ARG A 203 -3.40 14.54 -14.54
N ALA A 204 -2.10 14.18 -14.50
CA ALA A 204 -1.57 13.00 -15.17
C ALA A 204 -2.21 11.69 -14.68
N ALA A 205 -2.79 11.67 -13.47
CA ALA A 205 -3.50 10.52 -12.93
C ALA A 205 -4.68 10.08 -13.81
N GLU A 206 -5.36 10.99 -14.50
CA GLU A 206 -6.45 10.62 -15.40
C GLU A 206 -5.95 9.77 -16.58
N GLY A 207 -4.88 10.23 -17.25
CA GLY A 207 -4.26 9.50 -18.34
C GLY A 207 -3.64 8.19 -17.87
N LEU A 208 -3.08 8.15 -16.66
CA LEU A 208 -2.60 6.93 -16.02
C LEU A 208 -3.71 5.89 -15.87
N TRP A 209 -4.87 6.27 -15.31
CA TRP A 209 -6.00 5.36 -15.13
C TRP A 209 -6.54 4.84 -16.47
N GLN A 210 -6.62 5.70 -17.49
CA GLN A 210 -7.01 5.27 -18.83
C GLN A 210 -6.03 4.22 -19.41
N ARG A 211 -4.71 4.43 -19.23
CA ARG A 211 -3.69 3.45 -19.66
C ARG A 211 -3.77 2.15 -18.85
N MET A 212 -4.02 2.23 -17.54
CA MET A 212 -4.21 1.04 -16.69
C MET A 212 -5.42 0.22 -17.15
N SER A 213 -6.58 0.85 -17.36
CA SER A 213 -7.77 0.15 -17.85
C SER A 213 -7.57 -0.45 -19.24
N ALA A 214 -6.95 0.27 -20.17
CA ALA A 214 -6.65 -0.27 -21.49
C ALA A 214 -5.68 -1.47 -21.44
N THR A 215 -4.76 -1.48 -20.47
CA THR A 215 -3.80 -2.58 -20.27
C THR A 215 -4.46 -3.80 -19.61
N GLU A 216 -5.43 -3.58 -18.72
CA GLU A 216 -6.23 -4.64 -18.08
C GLU A 216 -7.06 -5.46 -19.09
N GLU A 217 -7.54 -4.82 -20.15
CA GLU A 217 -8.30 -5.48 -21.22
C GLU A 217 -7.44 -6.39 -22.12
N MET A 218 -6.10 -6.30 -22.03
CA MET A 218 -5.19 -7.10 -22.85
C MET A 218 -5.04 -8.54 -22.30
N PRO A 219 -5.24 -9.58 -23.13
CA PRO A 219 -5.10 -10.97 -22.68
C PRO A 219 -3.67 -11.30 -22.22
N GLY A 220 -3.55 -12.02 -21.10
CA GLY A 220 -2.26 -12.53 -20.61
C GLY A 220 -1.36 -11.48 -19.95
N VAL A 221 -1.87 -10.29 -19.65
CA VAL A 221 -1.11 -9.25 -18.95
C VAL A 221 -1.22 -9.42 -17.44
N ASP A 222 -0.06 -9.47 -16.77
CA ASP A 222 0.01 -9.42 -15.31
C ASP A 222 -0.19 -7.97 -14.80
N MET A 223 -1.42 -7.69 -14.37
CA MET A 223 -1.83 -6.45 -13.71
C MET A 223 -1.89 -6.61 -12.18
N SER A 224 -0.85 -7.18 -11.56
CA SER A 224 -0.74 -7.33 -10.10
C SER A 224 -1.02 -6.03 -9.31
N PHE A 225 -0.77 -4.85 -9.89
CA PHE A 225 -1.19 -3.57 -9.31
C PHE A 225 -2.71 -3.49 -9.11
N LEU A 226 -3.52 -3.79 -10.12
CA LEU A 226 -4.98 -3.72 -10.01
C LEU A 226 -5.57 -4.81 -9.10
N SER A 227 -4.88 -5.94 -8.97
CA SER A 227 -5.26 -7.00 -8.02
C SER A 227 -5.17 -6.53 -6.56
N THR A 228 -4.19 -5.69 -6.23
CA THR A 228 -3.97 -5.15 -4.88
C THR A 228 -4.65 -3.79 -4.67
N HIS A 229 -4.87 -3.04 -5.76
CA HIS A 229 -5.49 -1.72 -5.82
C HIS A 229 -6.75 -1.72 -6.69
N PRO A 230 -7.84 -2.37 -6.23
CA PRO A 230 -9.05 -2.53 -7.03
C PRO A 230 -9.63 -1.17 -7.42
N SER A 231 -9.86 -0.96 -8.72
CA SER A 231 -10.45 0.30 -9.19
C SER A 231 -11.88 0.47 -8.65
N SER A 232 -12.23 1.70 -8.30
CA SER A 232 -13.64 2.03 -8.09
C SER A 232 -14.20 2.63 -9.39
N LYS A 233 -15.44 2.28 -9.75
CA LYS A 233 -16.13 2.88 -10.92
C LYS A 233 -16.14 4.42 -10.92
N ASN A 234 -15.90 5.04 -9.76
CA ASN A 234 -15.91 6.48 -9.56
C ASN A 234 -14.52 7.09 -9.35
N ARG A 235 -13.42 6.32 -9.42
CA ARG A 235 -12.07 6.82 -9.09
C ARG A 235 -11.67 7.98 -9.98
N THR A 236 -11.82 7.85 -11.30
CA THR A 236 -11.53 8.94 -12.27
C THR A 236 -12.38 10.19 -12.01
N VAL A 237 -13.64 10.02 -11.59
CA VAL A 237 -14.53 11.16 -11.26
C VAL A 237 -14.07 11.85 -9.97
N GLN A 238 -13.60 11.08 -8.99
CA GLN A 238 -13.08 11.64 -7.73
C GLN A 238 -11.75 12.37 -7.95
N VAL A 239 -10.82 11.77 -8.69
CA VAL A 239 -9.53 12.38 -9.05
C VAL A 239 -9.73 13.73 -9.73
N ARG A 240 -10.71 13.86 -10.64
CA ARG A 240 -11.03 15.16 -11.29
C ARG A 240 -11.60 16.23 -10.34
N LYS A 241 -12.16 15.83 -9.19
CA LYS A 241 -12.74 16.77 -8.21
C LYS A 241 -11.71 17.32 -7.24
N TRP A 242 -10.61 16.60 -7.01
CA TRP A 242 -9.54 16.97 -6.10
C TRP A 242 -8.49 17.83 -6.81
#